data_AF-A0A9D1DAM1-F1
#
_entry.id   AF-A0A9D1DAM1-F1
#
_cell.length_a   1.000
_cell.length_b   1.000
_cell.length_c   1.000
_cell.angle_alpha   90.00
_cell.angle_beta   90.00
_cell.angle_gamma   90.00
#
_symmetry.space_group_name_H-M   'P 1'
#
loop_
_entity.id
_entity.type
_entity.pdbx_description
1 polymer ?
#
loop_
_entity_poly.entity_id
_entity_poly.type
_entity_poly.pdbx_seq_one_letter_code
_entity_poly.pdbx_strand_id
1 'polypeptide(L)' 'MRAKNERTQLAEIQRRLREEIINSGLTQKEIAQAIGVSPQTVSRYTRDDIFPALDTLAKLCQLLDIAADYILGIKEA' A
#
# COMPACT_ATOMS: atom_id res chain seq x y z
N MET A 1 1.96 -11.11 -24.60
CA MET A 1 2.33 -11.83 -23.36
C MET A 1 2.86 -10.91 -22.26
N ARG A 2 3.71 -9.90 -22.55
CA ARG A 2 4.28 -8.96 -21.56
C ARG A 2 3.25 -8.16 -20.75
N ALA A 3 2.32 -7.47 -21.43
CA ALA A 3 1.30 -6.64 -20.76
C ALA A 3 0.34 -7.40 -19.82
N LYS A 4 0.16 -8.72 -20.02
CA LYS A 4 -0.69 -9.56 -19.17
C LYS A 4 0.01 -9.82 -17.83
N ASN A 5 1.33 -9.94 -17.83
CA ASN A 5 2.16 -10.17 -16.64
C ASN A 5 2.30 -8.90 -15.79
N GLU A 6 2.43 -7.73 -16.43
CA GLU A 6 2.53 -6.43 -15.75
C GLU A 6 1.23 -6.05 -15.04
N ARG A 7 0.06 -6.31 -15.66
CA ARG A 7 -1.24 -6.10 -15.00
C ARG A 7 -1.43 -6.98 -13.77
N THR A 8 -0.97 -8.22 -13.83
CA THR A 8 -1.02 -9.15 -12.68
C THR A 8 -0.11 -8.68 -11.54
N GLN A 9 1.08 -8.15 -11.86
CA GLN A 9 2.01 -7.64 -10.86
C GLN A 9 1.47 -6.40 -10.13
N LEU A 10 0.92 -5.41 -10.86
CA LEU A 10 0.33 -4.23 -10.23
C LEU A 10 -0.85 -4.59 -9.32
N ALA A 11 -1.71 -5.50 -9.76
CA ALA A 11 -2.83 -5.97 -8.96
C ALA A 11 -2.37 -6.62 -7.64
N GLU A 12 -1.29 -7.39 -7.66
CA GLU A 12 -0.72 -8.03 -6.47
C GLU A 12 -0.12 -7.01 -5.50
N ILE A 13 0.64 -6.02 -5.99
CA ILE A 13 1.18 -4.93 -5.15
C ILE A 13 0.05 -4.20 -4.44
N GLN A 14 -1.01 -3.89 -5.19
CA GLN A 14 -2.16 -3.19 -4.65
C GLN A 14 -2.92 -4.02 -3.61
N ARG A 15 -3.07 -5.32 -3.86
CA ARG A 15 -3.68 -6.27 -2.92
C ARG A 15 -2.91 -6.30 -1.61
N ARG A 16 -1.59 -6.52 -1.67
CA ARG A 16 -0.71 -6.55 -0.48
C ARG A 16 -0.79 -5.25 0.32
N LEU A 17 -0.64 -4.11 -0.36
CA LEU A 17 -0.72 -2.80 0.31
C LEU A 17 -2.06 -2.60 1.02
N ARG A 18 -3.16 -2.95 0.36
CA ARG A 18 -4.51 -2.83 0.91
C ARG A 18 -4.70 -3.73 2.13
N GLU A 19 -4.23 -4.97 2.05
CA GLU A 19 -4.31 -5.94 3.14
C GLU A 19 -3.53 -5.47 4.37
N GLU A 20 -2.29 -4.99 4.19
CA GLU A 20 -1.49 -4.46 5.31
C GLU A 20 -2.15 -3.25 5.98
N ILE A 21 -2.72 -2.33 5.20
CA ILE A 21 -3.46 -1.18 5.76
C ILE A 21 -4.67 -1.65 6.56
N ILE A 22 -5.44 -2.62 6.05
CA ILE A 22 -6.65 -3.13 6.72
C ILE A 22 -6.29 -3.93 7.98
N ASN A 23 -5.24 -4.75 7.91
CA ASN A 23 -4.81 -5.64 8.98
C ASN A 23 -4.02 -4.92 10.07
N SER A 24 -3.57 -3.69 9.83
CA SER A 24 -2.82 -2.87 10.80
C SER A 24 -3.55 -2.61 12.12
N GLY A 25 -4.88 -2.71 12.15
CA GLY A 25 -5.70 -2.34 13.30
C GLY A 25 -5.82 -0.82 13.52
N LEU A 26 -5.15 0.00 12.70
CA LEU A 26 -5.21 1.45 12.77
C LEU A 26 -6.41 1.99 11.99
N THR A 27 -7.00 3.06 12.49
CA THR A 27 -8.02 3.82 11.76
C THR A 27 -7.38 4.60 10.61
N GLN A 28 -8.16 4.87 9.57
CA GLN A 28 -7.70 5.70 8.44
C GLN A 28 -7.21 7.08 8.88
N LYS A 29 -7.77 7.63 9.97
CA LYS A 29 -7.37 8.92 10.52
C LYS A 29 -5.98 8.86 11.16
N GLU A 30 -5.69 7.79 11.91
CA GLU A 30 -4.38 7.58 12.55
C GLU A 30 -3.29 7.39 11.48
N ILE A 31 -3.56 6.56 10.48
CA ILE A 31 -2.63 6.35 9.36
C ILE A 31 -2.38 7.66 8.61
N ALA A 32 -3.45 8.40 8.28
CA ALA A 32 -3.35 9.67 7.57
C ALA A 32 -2.51 10.70 8.33
N GLN A 33 -2.73 10.82 9.64
CA GLN A 33 -1.95 11.68 10.51
C GLN A 33 -0.47 11.28 10.55
N ALA A 34 -0.18 9.97 10.67
CA ALA A 34 1.18 9.46 10.77
C ALA A 34 1.99 9.67 9.49
N ILE A 35 1.38 9.49 8.31
CA ILE A 35 2.08 9.62 7.02
C ILE A 35 1.95 11.02 6.37
N GLY A 36 1.18 11.91 7.00
CA GLY A 36 1.02 13.31 6.58
C GLY A 36 0.15 13.49 5.33
N VAL A 37 -0.95 12.73 5.21
CA VAL A 37 -1.92 12.83 4.11
C VAL A 37 -3.34 13.02 4.65
N SER A 38 -4.33 13.17 3.76
CA SER A 38 -5.74 13.23 4.18
C SER A 38 -6.31 11.84 4.48
N PRO A 39 -7.30 11.70 5.39
CA PRO A 39 -8.01 10.43 5.58
C PRO A 39 -8.65 9.89 4.31
N GLN A 40 -9.12 10.78 3.42
CA GLN A 40 -9.64 10.40 2.10
C GLN A 40 -8.55 9.75 1.23
N THR A 41 -7.31 10.22 1.31
CA THR A 41 -6.17 9.63 0.61
C THR A 41 -5.94 8.18 1.06
N VAL A 42 -6.01 7.91 2.37
CA VAL A 42 -5.90 6.53 2.92
C VAL A 42 -7.10 5.68 2.49
N SER A 43 -8.31 6.24 2.48
CA SER A 43 -9.49 5.55 1.96
C SER A 43 -9.33 5.13 0.49
N ARG A 44 -8.68 5.96 -0.33
CA ARG A 44 -8.42 5.63 -1.75
C ARG A 44 -7.51 4.42 -1.88
N TYR A 45 -6.46 4.31 -1.05
CA TYR A 45 -5.57 3.13 -1.06
C TYR A 45 -6.31 1.83 -0.71
N THR A 46 -7.33 1.91 0.15
CA THR A 46 -8.07 0.73 0.61
C THR A 46 -9.28 0.37 -0.25
N ARG A 47 -9.82 1.31 -1.04
CA ARG A 47 -11.06 1.10 -1.81
C ARG A 47 -10.87 1.18 -3.32
N ASP A 48 -9.99 2.07 -3.77
CA ASP A 48 -9.78 2.36 -5.17
C ASP A 48 -8.50 1.68 -5.67
N ASP A 49 -8.32 1.67 -7.00
CA ASP A 49 -7.11 1.18 -7.65
C ASP A 49 -6.08 2.31 -7.80
N ILE A 50 -5.72 2.93 -6.67
CA ILE A 50 -4.79 4.06 -6.59
C ILE A 50 -3.57 3.67 -5.75
N PHE A 51 -2.39 3.95 -6.31
CA PHE A 51 -1.12 3.77 -5.60
C PHE A 51 -0.70 5.03 -4.84
N PRO A 52 -0.10 4.87 -3.65
CA PRO A 52 0.61 5.96 -2.99
C PRO A 52 1.82 6.40 -3.82
N ALA A 53 2.23 7.66 -3.66
CA ALA A 53 3.54 8.10 -4.11
C ALA A 53 4.64 7.37 -3.34
N LEU A 54 5.86 7.31 -3.90
CA LEU A 54 6.97 6.53 -3.31
C LEU A 54 7.32 6.95 -1.89
N ASP A 55 7.27 8.25 -1.59
CA ASP A 55 7.50 8.78 -0.25
C ASP A 55 6.40 8.33 0.73
N THR A 56 5.15 8.31 0.27
CA THR A 56 4.00 7.86 1.06
C THR A 56 4.04 6.35 1.28
N LEU A 57 4.46 5.58 0.27
CA LEU A 57 4.71 4.14 0.41
C LEU A 57 5.79 3.85 1.44
N ALA A 58 6.91 4.59 1.41
CA ALA A 58 7.98 4.44 2.38
C ALA A 58 7.49 4.72 3.82
N LYS A 59 6.70 5.77 4.01
CA LYS A 59 6.08 6.09 5.31
C LYS A 59 5.10 5.02 5.77
N LEU A 60 4.28 4.47 4.87
CA LEU A 60 3.39 3.35 5.18
C LEU A 60 4.20 2.11 5.60
N CYS A 61 5.29 1.80 4.89
CA CYS A 61 6.15 0.68 5.24
C CYS A 61 6.74 0.82 6.65
N GLN A 62 7.22 2.02 6.99
CA GLN A 62 7.74 2.33 8.32
C GLN A 62 6.68 2.29 9.41
N LEU A 63 5.48 2.82 9.14
CA LEU A 63 4.37 2.86 10.10
C LEU A 63 3.86 1.46 10.43
N LEU A 64 3.75 0.60 9.41
CA LEU A 64 3.16 -0.73 9.52
C LEU A 64 4.18 -1.82 9.83
N ASP A 65 5.46 -1.47 9.93
CA ASP A 65 6.58 -2.39 10.10
C ASP A 65 6.61 -3.51 9.03
N ILE A 66 6.41 -3.10 7.77
CA ILE A 66 6.38 -4.00 6.61
C ILE A 66 7.54 -3.72 5.66
N ALA A 67 8.05 -4.80 5.05
CA ALA A 67 9.14 -4.70 4.10
C ALA A 67 8.62 -4.26 2.72
N ALA A 68 9.27 -3.24 2.11
CA ALA A 68 8.84 -2.71 0.82
C ALA A 68 9.02 -3.73 -0.32
N ASP A 69 9.99 -4.62 -0.23
CA ASP A 69 10.21 -5.71 -1.20
C ASP A 69 9.07 -6.73 -1.20
N TYR A 70 8.46 -6.99 -0.03
CA TYR A 70 7.22 -7.77 0.07
C TYR A 70 6.07 -7.06 -0.65
N ILE A 71 5.81 -5.78 -0.34
CA ILE A 71 4.72 -5.04 -1.01
C ILE A 71 4.91 -4.96 -2.51
N LEU A 72 6.15 -4.71 -2.98
CA LEU A 72 6.47 -4.54 -4.39
C LEU A 72 6.60 -5.86 -5.16
N GLY A 73 6.51 -7.01 -4.48
CA GLY A 73 6.68 -8.33 -5.10
C GLY A 73 8.10 -8.58 -5.64
N ILE A 74 9.11 -7.94 -5.04
CA ILE A 74 10.52 -8.10 -5.41
C ILE A 74 11.09 -9.37 -4.75
N LYS A 75 10.57 -9.73 -3.58
CA LYS A 75 10.86 -10.99 -2.89
C LYS A 75 9.58 -11.63 -2.39
N GLU A 76 9.59 -12.96 -2.34
CA GLU A 76 8.62 -13.75 -1.58
C GLU A 76 8.95 -13.61 -0.09
N ALA A 77 7.93 -13.61 0.77
CA ALA A 77 8.08 -13.66 2.21
C ALA A 77 8.41 -15.09 2.68
#